data_AF-A0A8J2JFL7-F1
#
_entry.id   AF-A0A8J2JFL7-F1
#
_cell.length_a   1.000
_cell.length_b   1.000
_cell.length_c   1.000
_cell.angle_alpha   90.00
_cell.angle_beta   90.00
_cell.angle_gamma   90.00
#
_symmetry.space_group_name_H-M   'P 1'
#
loop_
_entity.id
_entity.type
_entity.pdbx_description
1 polymer ?
#
loop_
_entity_poly.entity_id
_entity_poly.type
_entity_poly.pdbx_seq_one_letter_code
_entity_poly.pdbx_strand_id
1 'polypeptide(L)'
;MPTPQITSITPASSFTHICNLLASLCLCVPTYPSGERQEVLISLSYLPSAERLTVVLLKARNLYSPPNKDTIDPFVKVYLVGGGKRLKKKKTSARKHTNNPVWNEAVSFSIPSGQLSTAAVEICVLDQSNDLMGTSALVGSCIVGPRETGTELSHWQDMTHNFRKSIAMWHVLT
;
A
#
# COMPACT_ATOMS: atom_id res chain seq x y z
N MET A 1 -30.14 30.53 -54.87
CA MET A 1 -29.16 29.92 -53.96
C MET A 1 -29.50 30.30 -52.52
N PRO A 2 -30.08 29.38 -51.75
CA PRO A 2 -30.20 29.47 -50.29
C PRO A 2 -29.46 28.32 -49.57
N THR A 3 -29.15 28.56 -48.30
CA THR A 3 -28.44 27.73 -47.31
C THR A 3 -29.13 26.39 -47.00
N PRO A 4 -28.36 25.41 -46.50
CA PRO A 4 -28.81 24.61 -45.37
C PRO A 4 -27.83 24.72 -44.18
N GLN A 5 -28.38 25.02 -42.99
CA GLN A 5 -27.77 24.64 -41.72
C GLN A 5 -27.93 23.12 -41.52
N ILE A 6 -27.06 22.48 -40.72
CA ILE A 6 -27.41 21.44 -39.73
C ILE A 6 -26.17 21.04 -38.92
N THR A 7 -26.28 21.35 -37.62
CA THR A 7 -25.86 20.64 -36.39
C THR A 7 -24.46 20.04 -36.22
N SER A 8 -23.81 20.50 -35.14
CA SER A 8 -22.74 19.86 -34.39
C SER A 8 -23.04 18.41 -33.99
N ILE A 9 -22.09 17.50 -34.23
CA ILE A 9 -22.06 16.15 -33.66
C ILE A 9 -20.74 15.99 -32.89
N THR A 10 -20.84 15.85 -31.57
CA THR A 10 -19.77 15.35 -30.70
C THR A 10 -19.62 13.83 -30.87
N PRO A 11 -18.41 13.27 -31.02
CA PRO A 11 -18.22 11.83 -30.93
C PRO A 11 -17.96 11.44 -29.47
N ALA A 12 -18.99 10.95 -28.79
CA ALA A 12 -18.84 10.21 -27.55
C ALA A 12 -19.36 8.78 -27.78
N SER A 13 -18.46 7.86 -28.14
CA SER A 13 -18.53 6.43 -27.80
C SER A 13 -17.61 5.61 -28.73
N SER A 14 -16.33 5.50 -28.42
CA SER A 14 -15.49 4.47 -29.05
C SER A 14 -14.36 3.96 -28.14
N PHE A 15 -14.61 3.84 -26.83
CA PHE A 15 -13.62 3.22 -25.93
C PHE A 15 -14.16 2.06 -25.09
N THR A 16 -15.47 1.80 -25.08
CA THR A 16 -16.06 0.78 -24.19
C THR A 16 -16.08 -0.64 -24.79
N HIS A 17 -15.67 -0.83 -26.06
CA HIS A 17 -15.80 -2.14 -26.72
C HIS A 17 -14.50 -2.95 -26.86
N ILE A 18 -13.33 -2.40 -26.54
CA ILE A 18 -12.06 -3.14 -26.64
C ILE A 18 -11.61 -3.71 -25.27
N CYS A 19 -12.13 -3.20 -24.15
CA CYS A 19 -11.76 -3.69 -22.82
C CYS A 19 -12.30 -5.09 -22.47
N ASN A 20 -13.26 -5.64 -23.22
CA ASN A 20 -13.95 -6.89 -22.85
C ASN A 20 -13.40 -8.17 -23.48
N LEU A 21 -12.34 -8.11 -24.31
CA LEU A 21 -11.82 -9.32 -24.97
C LEU A 21 -10.49 -9.88 -24.41
N LEU A 22 -9.91 -9.28 -23.36
CA LEU A 22 -8.73 -9.83 -22.68
C LEU A 22 -9.03 -10.43 -21.29
N ALA A 23 -10.30 -10.48 -20.89
CA ALA A 23 -10.70 -11.00 -19.58
C ALA A 23 -10.70 -12.55 -19.46
N SER A 24 -10.29 -13.28 -20.51
CA SER A 24 -10.45 -14.76 -20.56
C SER A 24 -9.18 -15.59 -20.36
N LEU A 25 -8.08 -15.05 -19.82
CA LEU A 25 -6.85 -15.85 -19.59
C LEU A 25 -6.20 -15.75 -18.21
N CYS A 26 -6.86 -15.21 -17.18
CA CYS A 26 -6.35 -15.33 -15.82
C CYS A 26 -7.50 -15.54 -14.81
N LEU A 27 -7.79 -16.81 -14.53
CA LEU A 27 -8.64 -17.24 -13.43
C LEU A 27 -7.91 -16.91 -12.12
N CYS A 28 -8.17 -15.73 -11.53
CA CYS A 28 -8.05 -15.37 -10.11
C CYS A 28 -8.26 -13.84 -9.97
N VAL A 29 -9.41 -13.31 -10.37
CA VAL A 29 -9.80 -12.00 -9.81
C VAL A 29 -10.33 -12.30 -8.41
N PRO A 30 -9.68 -11.85 -7.32
CA PRO A 30 -10.21 -12.04 -5.98
C PRO A 30 -11.61 -11.42 -5.95
N THR A 31 -12.63 -12.26 -5.77
CA THR A 31 -14.02 -11.80 -5.66
C THR A 31 -14.15 -11.07 -4.33
N TYR A 32 -14.09 -9.74 -4.38
CA TYR A 32 -14.25 -8.85 -3.22
C TYR A 32 -15.66 -9.02 -2.62
N PRO A 33 -15.82 -9.70 -1.48
CA PRO A 33 -17.11 -9.76 -0.83
C PRO A 33 -17.28 -8.43 -0.09
N SER A 34 -18.25 -7.61 -0.50
CA SER A 34 -18.53 -6.25 -0.05
C SER A 34 -17.51 -5.20 -0.51
N GLY A 35 -17.96 -3.98 -0.84
CA GLY A 35 -17.14 -2.88 -1.38
C GLY A 35 -16.10 -2.29 -0.43
N GLU A 36 -15.63 -3.07 0.53
CA GLU A 36 -14.62 -2.71 1.52
C GLU A 36 -13.21 -3.02 0.99
N ARG A 37 -12.27 -2.10 1.23
CA ARG A 37 -10.87 -2.24 0.79
C ARG A 37 -10.01 -2.78 1.93
N GLN A 38 -9.02 -3.62 1.62
CA GLN A 38 -7.98 -3.96 2.58
C GLN A 38 -7.13 -2.72 2.84
N GLU A 39 -6.97 -2.35 4.10
CA GLU A 39 -6.22 -1.15 4.46
C GLU A 39 -5.32 -1.40 5.66
N VAL A 40 -4.19 -0.68 5.69
CA VAL A 40 -3.27 -0.66 6.82
C VAL A 40 -3.18 0.76 7.39
N LEU A 41 -3.30 0.86 8.71
CA LEU A 41 -3.05 2.10 9.45
C LEU A 41 -1.60 2.08 9.91
N ILE A 42 -0.82 3.03 9.41
CA ILE A 42 0.57 3.23 9.82
C ILE A 42 0.77 4.64 10.34
N SER A 43 1.77 4.81 11.22
CA SER A 43 2.24 6.13 11.61
C SER A 43 3.69 6.37 11.23
N LEU A 44 3.96 7.53 10.66
CA LEU A 44 5.29 7.98 10.28
C LEU A 44 5.74 9.15 11.16
N SER A 45 7.02 9.13 11.54
CA SER A 45 7.69 10.25 12.17
C SER A 45 9.16 10.28 11.78
N TYR A 46 9.68 11.47 11.47
CA TYR A 46 11.10 11.68 11.22
C TYR A 46 11.71 12.62 12.28
N LEU A 47 12.87 12.22 12.81
CA LEU A 47 13.68 13.02 13.74
C LEU A 47 15.01 13.39 13.06
N PRO A 48 15.15 14.61 12.52
CA PRO A 48 16.34 15.03 11.78
C PRO A 48 17.63 14.98 12.62
N SER A 49 17.58 15.39 13.88
CA SER A 49 18.75 15.41 14.77
C SER A 49 19.35 14.03 15.05
N ALA A 50 18.56 12.97 14.88
CA ALA A 50 19.00 11.59 15.02
C ALA A 50 19.01 10.84 13.68
N GLU A 51 18.71 11.54 12.58
CA GLU A 51 18.55 10.98 11.23
C GLU A 51 17.72 9.70 11.22
N ARG A 52 16.59 9.72 11.94
CA ARG A 52 15.79 8.53 12.25
C ARG A 52 14.38 8.66 11.71
N LEU A 53 14.03 7.74 10.82
CA LEU A 53 12.65 7.49 10.39
C LEU A 53 12.06 6.36 11.23
N THR A 54 10.91 6.59 11.84
CA THR A 54 10.16 5.57 12.58
C THR A 54 8.83 5.34 11.88
N VAL A 55 8.51 4.06 11.68
CA VAL A 55 7.24 3.56 11.16
C VAL A 55 6.59 2.74 12.27
N VAL A 56 5.40 3.14 12.72
CA VAL A 56 4.59 2.37 13.66
C VAL A 56 3.48 1.67 12.88
N LEU A 57 3.49 0.34 12.93
CA LEU A 57 2.46 -0.51 12.33
C LEU A 57 1.36 -0.67 13.37
N LEU A 58 0.24 0.04 13.19
CA LEU A 58 -0.84 0.10 14.18
C LEU A 58 -1.76 -1.11 14.01
N LYS A 59 -2.52 -1.13 12.92
CA LYS A 59 -3.50 -2.19 12.63
C LYS A 59 -3.80 -2.27 11.14
N ALA A 60 -4.40 -3.37 10.70
CA ALA A 60 -5.02 -3.48 9.38
C ALA A 60 -6.48 -3.92 9.52
N ARG A 61 -7.26 -3.70 8.47
CA ARG A 61 -8.64 -4.16 8.39
C ARG A 61 -8.93 -4.80 7.05
N ASN A 62 -9.90 -5.70 7.07
CA ASN A 62 -10.48 -6.33 5.89
C ASN A 62 -9.44 -7.06 5.04
N LEU A 63 -8.43 -7.66 5.67
CA LEU A 63 -7.43 -8.44 4.94
C LEU A 63 -8.09 -9.68 4.30
N TYR A 64 -7.69 -10.00 3.07
CA TYR A 64 -8.22 -11.14 2.34
C TYR A 64 -7.55 -12.42 2.80
N SER A 65 -8.37 -13.46 2.94
CA SER A 65 -7.90 -14.82 3.11
C SER A 65 -7.99 -15.58 1.78
N PRO A 66 -7.06 -16.50 1.51
CA PRO A 66 -7.18 -17.41 0.38
C PRO A 66 -8.48 -18.24 0.45
N PRO A 67 -9.05 -18.72 -0.68
CA PRO A 67 -10.34 -19.44 -0.69
C PRO A 67 -10.42 -20.67 0.24
N ASN A 68 -9.29 -21.29 0.56
CA ASN A 68 -9.21 -22.48 1.41
C ASN A 68 -8.93 -22.16 2.89
N LYS A 69 -9.01 -20.88 3.29
CA LYS A 69 -8.76 -20.43 4.66
C LYS A 69 -9.74 -19.34 5.05
N ASP A 70 -10.30 -19.47 6.25
CA ASP A 70 -11.17 -18.43 6.82
C ASP A 70 -10.39 -17.26 7.40
N THR A 71 -9.15 -17.52 7.85
CA THR A 71 -8.27 -16.53 8.46
C THR A 71 -6.81 -16.71 8.04
N ILE A 72 -6.03 -15.65 8.19
CA ILE A 72 -4.59 -15.62 7.94
C ILE A 72 -3.80 -15.32 9.23
N ASP A 73 -2.48 -15.50 9.18
CA ASP A 73 -1.56 -15.11 10.26
C ASP A 73 -0.72 -13.88 9.85
N PRO A 74 -1.30 -12.67 9.83
CA PRO A 74 -0.68 -11.52 9.19
C PRO A 74 0.50 -10.94 9.98
N PHE A 75 1.57 -10.65 9.26
CA PHE A 75 2.70 -9.85 9.72
C PHE A 75 3.13 -8.88 8.63
N VAL A 76 3.87 -7.84 9.03
CA VAL A 76 4.31 -6.79 8.10
C VAL A 76 5.81 -6.88 7.88
N LYS A 77 6.26 -6.90 6.62
CA LYS A 77 7.64 -6.56 6.24
C LYS A 77 7.66 -5.09 5.83
N VAL A 78 8.56 -4.32 6.44
CA VAL A 78 8.80 -2.91 6.09
C VAL A 78 10.17 -2.82 5.44
N TYR A 79 10.20 -2.31 4.22
CA TYR A 79 11.42 -2.05 3.48
C TYR A 79 11.69 -0.56 3.41
N LEU A 80 12.92 -0.18 3.73
CA LEU A 80 13.44 1.12 3.32
C LEU A 80 13.86 1.02 1.86
N VAL A 81 13.31 1.87 1.02
CA VAL A 81 13.63 1.97 -0.40
C VAL A 81 14.42 3.25 -0.63
N GLY A 82 15.51 3.16 -1.40
CA GLY A 82 16.29 4.33 -1.84
C GLY A 82 16.92 4.05 -3.20
N GLY A 83 16.88 5.05 -4.09
CA GLY A 83 17.35 4.87 -5.47
C GLY A 83 16.63 3.74 -6.23
N GLY A 84 15.36 3.48 -5.89
CA GLY A 84 14.55 2.42 -6.49
C GLY A 84 14.89 0.99 -6.02
N LYS A 85 15.73 0.83 -4.99
CA LYS A 85 16.13 -0.48 -4.45
C LYS A 85 15.78 -0.60 -2.97
N ARG A 86 15.38 -1.81 -2.54
CA ARG A 86 15.20 -2.15 -1.13
C ARG A 86 16.56 -2.20 -0.43
N LEU A 87 16.81 -1.27 0.49
CA LEU A 87 18.10 -1.10 1.17
C LEU A 87 18.15 -1.83 2.52
N LYS A 88 17.07 -1.73 3.30
CA LYS A 88 16.95 -2.34 4.63
C LYS A 88 15.57 -2.96 4.77
N LYS A 89 15.47 -4.00 5.60
CA LYS A 89 14.22 -4.72 5.88
C LYS A 89 14.05 -4.91 7.38
N LYS A 90 12.85 -4.68 7.88
CA LYS A 90 12.40 -5.06 9.23
C LYS A 90 11.06 -5.78 9.14
N LYS A 91 10.68 -6.52 10.17
CA LYS A 91 9.37 -7.17 10.24
C LYS A 91 8.75 -7.05 11.62
N THR A 92 7.43 -7.10 11.68
CA THR A 92 6.68 -7.24 12.93
C THR A 92 6.59 -8.71 13.35
N SER A 93 6.05 -8.93 14.55
CA SER A 93 5.49 -10.22 14.93
C SER A 93 4.24 -10.52 14.11
N ALA A 94 3.93 -11.80 13.92
CA ALA A 94 2.65 -12.22 13.35
C ALA A 94 1.53 -12.16 14.38
N ARG A 95 0.32 -11.85 13.90
CA ARG A 95 -0.92 -12.06 14.65
C ARG A 95 -1.59 -13.30 14.08
N LYS A 96 -2.09 -14.18 14.93
CA LYS A 96 -2.65 -15.47 14.50
C LYS A 96 -4.14 -15.35 14.20
N HIS A 97 -4.60 -16.08 13.19
CA HIS A 97 -6.01 -16.30 12.88
C HIS A 97 -6.86 -15.03 12.84
N THR A 98 -6.44 -14.01 12.09
CA THR A 98 -7.15 -12.74 12.02
C THR A 98 -6.98 -12.01 10.70
N ASN A 99 -8.07 -11.39 10.23
CA ASN A 99 -8.09 -10.51 9.06
C ASN A 99 -8.11 -9.03 9.44
N ASN A 100 -8.11 -8.75 10.76
CA ASN A 100 -8.13 -7.41 11.34
C ASN A 100 -7.05 -7.30 12.43
N PRO A 101 -5.77 -7.48 12.08
CA PRO A 101 -4.69 -7.53 13.06
C PRO A 101 -4.43 -6.16 13.69
N VAL A 102 -4.02 -6.19 14.96
CA VAL A 102 -3.44 -5.04 15.67
C VAL A 102 -2.02 -5.41 16.05
N TRP A 103 -1.03 -4.70 15.50
CA TRP A 103 0.39 -4.94 15.80
C TRP A 103 0.87 -4.02 16.92
N ASN A 104 0.65 -2.71 16.79
CA ASN A 104 1.23 -1.68 17.65
C ASN A 104 2.76 -1.81 17.79
N GLU A 105 3.43 -2.12 16.68
CA GLU A 105 4.87 -2.37 16.65
C GLU A 105 5.60 -1.25 15.90
N ALA A 106 6.68 -0.75 16.48
CA ALA A 106 7.52 0.29 15.88
C ALA A 106 8.77 -0.32 15.25
N VAL A 107 9.05 0.07 13.99
CA VAL A 107 10.31 -0.18 13.31
C VAL A 107 10.98 1.14 12.97
N SER A 108 12.30 1.22 13.09
CA SER A 108 13.04 2.45 12.80
C SER A 108 14.22 2.22 11.86
N PHE A 109 14.48 3.18 10.98
CA PHE A 109 15.60 3.20 10.05
C PHE A 109 16.43 4.46 10.25
N SER A 110 17.75 4.34 10.13
CA SER A 110 18.65 5.49 10.00
C SER A 110 18.73 5.89 8.53
N ILE A 111 18.37 7.14 8.25
CA ILE A 111 18.28 7.78 6.93
C ILE A 111 18.76 9.23 7.08
N PRO A 112 19.87 9.60 6.41
CA PRO A 112 20.34 10.98 6.41
C PRO A 112 19.32 11.95 5.86
N SER A 113 19.29 13.18 6.39
CA SER A 113 18.29 14.18 5.98
C SER A 113 18.35 14.47 4.47
N GLY A 114 19.56 14.48 3.90
CA GLY A 114 19.78 14.69 2.46
C GLY A 114 19.25 13.56 1.57
N GLN A 115 18.97 12.38 2.11
CA GLN A 115 18.43 11.24 1.34
C GLN A 115 16.90 11.16 1.40
N LEU A 116 16.25 11.92 2.28
CA LEU A 116 14.81 11.81 2.55
C LEU A 116 13.94 12.10 1.31
N SER A 117 14.39 12.98 0.41
CA SER A 117 13.69 13.31 -0.84
C SER A 117 13.72 12.19 -1.89
N THR A 118 14.55 11.16 -1.67
CA THR A 118 14.71 10.01 -2.58
C THR A 118 14.42 8.67 -1.91
N ALA A 119 14.07 8.71 -0.62
CA ALA A 119 13.72 7.54 0.17
C ALA A 119 12.21 7.30 0.15
N ALA A 120 11.81 6.05 0.34
CA ALA A 120 10.42 5.65 0.56
C ALA A 120 10.36 4.47 1.53
N VAL A 121 9.18 4.19 2.07
CA VAL A 121 8.92 2.98 2.84
C VAL A 121 7.89 2.13 2.11
N GLU A 122 8.26 0.89 1.83
CA GLU A 122 7.36 -0.10 1.26
C GLU A 122 6.86 -1.02 2.37
N ILE A 123 5.55 -1.12 2.50
CA ILE A 123 4.83 -1.90 3.49
C ILE A 123 4.24 -3.11 2.78
N CYS A 124 4.66 -4.31 3.18
CA CYS A 124 4.10 -5.55 2.67
C CYS A 124 3.43 -6.31 3.82
N VAL A 125 2.13 -6.58 3.71
CA VAL A 125 1.40 -7.47 4.63
C VAL A 125 1.47 -8.89 4.06
N LEU A 126 1.88 -9.85 4.87
CA LEU A 126 2.06 -11.24 4.45
C LEU A 126 1.40 -12.20 5.43
N ASP A 127 1.03 -13.38 4.93
CA ASP A 127 0.46 -14.48 5.71
C ASP A 127 1.56 -15.49 6.10
N GLN A 128 1.77 -15.68 7.41
CA GLN A 128 2.74 -16.65 7.95
C GLN A 128 2.18 -18.08 8.05
N SER A 129 0.89 -18.29 7.84
CA SER A 129 0.22 -19.56 8.18
C SER A 129 0.58 -20.76 7.28
N ASN A 130 1.32 -20.57 6.19
CA ASN A 130 1.77 -21.66 5.32
C ASN A 130 3.28 -21.62 5.04
N ASP A 131 4.09 -21.48 6.09
CA ASP A 131 5.56 -21.41 5.96
C ASP A 131 6.23 -22.78 5.70
N LEU A 132 5.55 -23.71 5.02
CA LEU A 132 6.08 -25.04 4.69
C LEU A 132 7.30 -24.99 3.75
N MET A 133 7.54 -23.84 3.10
CA MET A 133 8.65 -23.62 2.16
C MET A 133 9.44 -22.32 2.41
N GLY A 134 9.32 -21.69 3.59
CA GLY A 134 10.08 -20.48 3.93
C GLY A 134 9.65 -19.20 3.19
N THR A 135 8.53 -19.24 2.44
CA THR A 135 8.03 -18.11 1.64
C THR A 135 6.59 -17.77 2.05
N SER A 136 6.45 -16.76 2.91
CA SER A 136 5.16 -16.20 3.29
C SER A 136 4.48 -15.53 2.09
N ALA A 137 3.20 -15.82 1.88
CA ALA A 137 2.41 -15.26 0.77
C ALA A 137 2.12 -13.77 0.99
N LEU A 138 2.21 -12.96 -0.07
CA LEU A 138 1.85 -11.55 -0.04
C LEU A 138 0.32 -11.42 -0.02
N VAL A 139 -0.21 -10.71 0.97
CA VAL A 139 -1.65 -10.38 1.10
C VAL A 139 -1.95 -9.06 0.40
N GLY A 140 -1.03 -8.09 0.53
CA GLY A 140 -1.10 -6.81 -0.16
C GLY A 140 0.03 -5.89 0.26
N SER A 141 0.23 -4.82 -0.50
CA SER A 141 1.30 -3.86 -0.22
C SER A 141 0.91 -2.42 -0.54
N CYS A 142 1.63 -1.47 0.05
CA CYS A 142 1.65 -0.08 -0.37
C CYS A 142 3.07 0.49 -0.23
N ILE A 143 3.34 1.60 -0.91
CA ILE A 143 4.59 2.34 -0.79
C ILE A 143 4.26 3.79 -0.41
N VAL A 144 4.99 4.33 0.56
CA VAL A 144 4.78 5.69 1.05
C VAL A 144 6.09 6.46 0.88
N GLY A 145 6.05 7.51 0.07
CA GLY A 145 7.25 8.22 -0.35
C GLY A 145 6.97 9.47 -1.17
N PRO A 146 8.01 10.27 -1.47
CA PRO A 146 7.88 11.57 -2.14
C PRO A 146 7.57 11.47 -3.63
N ARG A 147 7.62 10.27 -4.21
CA ARG A 147 7.31 9.99 -5.62
C ARG A 147 5.96 9.33 -5.83
N GLU A 148 5.27 9.02 -4.74
CA GLU A 148 3.95 8.42 -4.80
C GLU A 148 2.89 9.48 -5.10
N THR A 149 1.63 9.07 -5.17
CA THR A 149 0.50 9.98 -5.39
C THR A 149 -0.54 9.79 -4.27
N GLY A 150 -1.56 10.65 -4.21
CA GLY A 150 -2.67 10.47 -3.26
C GLY A 150 -2.26 10.50 -1.79
N THR A 151 -2.78 9.55 -1.02
CA THR A 151 -2.62 9.47 0.44
C THR A 151 -1.17 9.14 0.82
N GLU A 152 -0.49 8.35 0.01
CA GLU A 152 0.89 7.91 0.18
C GLU A 152 1.84 9.11 0.12
N LEU A 153 1.66 10.00 -0.88
CA LEU A 153 2.42 11.25 -0.96
C LEU A 153 2.08 12.19 0.20
N SER A 154 0.79 12.36 0.48
CA SER A 154 0.30 13.26 1.53
C SER A 154 0.87 12.86 2.90
N HIS A 155 0.92 11.56 3.19
CA HIS A 155 1.50 11.05 4.44
C HIS A 155 2.99 11.33 4.57
N TRP A 156 3.73 11.16 3.47
CA TRP A 156 5.15 11.48 3.46
C TRP A 156 5.38 12.98 3.66
N GLN A 157 4.61 13.82 2.97
CA GLN A 157 4.69 15.28 3.09
C GLN A 157 4.34 15.74 4.50
N ASP A 158 3.25 15.26 5.09
CA ASP A 158 2.86 15.67 6.45
C ASP A 158 3.94 15.31 7.47
N MET A 159 4.57 14.14 7.33
CA MET A 159 5.69 13.74 8.17
C MET A 159 6.92 14.66 7.99
N THR A 160 7.27 15.02 6.76
CA THR A 160 8.45 15.87 6.49
C THR A 160 8.22 17.35 6.81
N HIS A 161 6.97 17.83 6.85
CA HIS A 161 6.66 19.20 7.25
C HIS A 161 6.43 19.33 8.77
N ASN A 162 6.14 18.22 9.46
CA ASN A 162 5.88 18.20 10.90
C ASN A 162 6.92 17.36 11.66
N PHE A 163 8.18 17.81 11.65
CA PHE A 163 9.26 17.12 12.35
C PHE A 163 8.90 16.87 13.83
N ARG A 164 9.21 15.66 14.33
CA ARG A 164 8.92 15.18 15.70
C ARG A 164 7.46 14.86 16.00
N LYS A 165 6.52 15.08 15.08
CA LYS A 165 5.16 14.57 15.22
C LYS A 165 5.04 13.20 14.55
N SER A 166 4.28 12.33 15.18
CA SER A 166 3.81 11.09 14.57
C SER A 166 2.52 11.40 13.83
N ILE A 167 2.53 11.24 12.51
CA ILE A 167 1.35 11.36 11.65
C ILE A 167 0.83 9.96 11.41
N ALA A 168 -0.47 9.71 11.51
CA ALA A 168 -1.06 8.39 11.27
C ALA A 168 -2.10 8.47 10.15
N MET A 169 -2.02 7.55 9.19
CA MET A 169 -2.94 7.49 8.05
C MET A 169 -3.22 6.06 7.60
N TRP A 170 -4.43 5.85 7.09
CA TRP A 170 -4.81 4.62 6.40
C TRP A 170 -4.27 4.62 4.97
N HIS A 171 -3.78 3.46 4.53
CA HIS A 171 -3.33 3.22 3.16
C HIS A 171 -4.03 1.98 2.62
N VAL A 172 -4.50 2.06 1.38
CA VAL A 172 -5.09 0.91 0.69
C VAL A 172 -3.97 -0.04 0.29
N LEU A 173 -4.18 -1.33 0.51
CA LEU A 173 -3.26 -2.37 0.08
C LEU A 173 -3.65 -2.83 -1.34
N THR A 174 -2.69 -2.76 -2.27
CA THR A 174 -2.80 -3.30 -3.64
C THR A 174 -2.32 -4.74 -3.72
#